data_AF-A0A7X2CLJ4-F1
#
_entry.id   AF-A0A7X2CLJ4-F1
#
_cell.length_a   1.000
_cell.length_b   1.000
_cell.length_c   1.000
_cell.angle_alpha   90.00
_cell.angle_beta   90.00
_cell.angle_gamma   90.00
#
_symmetry.space_group_name_H-M   'P 1'
#
loop_
_entity.id
_entity.type
_entity.pdbx_description
1 polymer ?
#
loop_
_entity_poly.entity_id
_entity_poly.type
_entity_poly.pdbx_seq_one_letter_code
_entity_poly.pdbx_strand_id
1 'polypeptide(L)'
;SQYDVVISFAALHSYAQPGDGLNLAHALLKPQGRLLLADLLRDSPLRLVSAALLDGRAPVLPDAAELVRLLGQSGFSHLECLWQNPAMLLLSARAADESLTAESLDQWLQQRLPQAMRPEHLWSVPRLTLNVNGKIDRARLHASLSDALQRRQPNNEDGELSAELQPLAACWEAILGRPVRSAQASFFSLGGDSLLATRLLASVREQLGASLRMSDFYLQPTLAGMAALLVHSGEVAIEEGVL
;
A
#
# COMPACT_ATOMS: atom_id res chain seq x y z
N SER A 1 -10.32 13.39 -8.23
CA SER A 1 -10.14 14.11 -9.48
C SER A 1 -8.68 14.06 -9.78
N GLN A 2 -8.27 13.17 -10.69
CA GLN A 2 -6.90 13.20 -11.21
C GLN A 2 -6.68 14.51 -11.99
N TYR A 3 -5.42 14.87 -12.24
CA TYR A 3 -5.04 16.11 -12.91
C TYR A 3 -5.01 15.93 -14.43
N ASP A 4 -5.35 16.99 -15.18
CA ASP A 4 -5.20 17.03 -16.63
C ASP A 4 -3.72 17.24 -17.04
N VAL A 5 -2.97 17.95 -16.20
CA VAL A 5 -1.55 18.25 -16.39
C VAL A 5 -0.80 18.14 -15.08
N VAL A 6 0.37 17.49 -15.10
CA VAL A 6 1.36 17.49 -14.03
C VAL A 6 2.61 18.19 -14.55
N ILE A 7 3.17 19.09 -13.76
CA ILE A 7 4.41 19.80 -14.07
C ILE A 7 5.44 19.38 -13.04
N SER A 8 6.55 18.81 -13.51
CA SER A 8 7.71 18.47 -12.70
C SER A 8 8.87 19.36 -13.11
N PHE A 9 9.52 19.99 -12.14
CA PHE A 9 10.70 20.82 -12.37
C PHE A 9 11.82 20.40 -11.42
N ALA A 10 12.91 19.91 -11.99
CA ALA A 10 14.10 19.46 -11.28
C ALA A 10 13.72 18.65 -10.03
N ALA A 11 12.89 17.63 -10.21
CA ALA A 11 12.36 16.87 -9.08
C ALA A 11 12.84 15.43 -9.10
N LEU A 12 13.15 14.85 -10.28
CA LEU A 12 13.52 13.43 -10.35
C LEU A 12 14.85 13.14 -9.66
N HIS A 13 15.77 14.10 -9.65
CA HIS A 13 17.05 13.97 -8.95
C HIS A 13 16.91 13.84 -7.42
N SER A 14 15.75 14.17 -6.85
CA SER A 14 15.47 14.00 -5.41
C SER A 14 15.03 12.58 -5.05
N TYR A 15 14.65 11.77 -6.04
CA TYR A 15 14.26 10.37 -5.85
C TYR A 15 15.48 9.46 -5.92
N ALA A 16 15.53 8.45 -5.05
CA ALA A 16 16.57 7.41 -5.11
C ALA A 16 16.48 6.60 -6.41
N GLN A 17 15.26 6.41 -6.93
CA GLN A 17 14.98 5.85 -8.25
C GLN A 17 14.07 6.84 -8.99
N PRO A 18 14.55 7.54 -10.04
CA PRO A 18 13.74 8.50 -10.80
C PRO A 18 12.40 7.95 -11.31
N GLY A 19 12.35 6.66 -11.63
CA GLY A 19 11.12 5.97 -12.04
C GLY A 19 9.99 6.06 -11.00
N ASP A 20 10.29 6.11 -9.71
CA ASP A 20 9.27 6.24 -8.66
C ASP A 20 8.55 7.59 -8.74
N GLY A 21 9.30 8.66 -9.01
CA GLY A 21 8.72 10.00 -9.22
C GLY A 21 7.85 10.06 -10.48
N LEU A 22 8.27 9.40 -11.55
CA LEU A 22 7.50 9.29 -12.79
C LEU A 22 6.22 8.45 -12.61
N ASN A 23 6.30 7.33 -11.89
CA ASN A 23 5.14 6.50 -11.56
C ASN A 23 4.13 7.27 -10.71
N LEU A 24 4.60 8.08 -9.75
CA LEU A 24 3.73 8.98 -8.99
C LEU A 24 3.07 10.02 -9.90
N ALA A 25 3.82 10.65 -10.80
CA ALA A 25 3.29 11.62 -11.75
C ALA A 25 2.21 10.99 -12.66
N HIS A 26 2.43 9.75 -13.12
CA HIS A 26 1.46 9.00 -13.93
C HIS A 26 0.18 8.73 -13.14
N ALA A 27 0.28 8.23 -11.91
CA ALA A 27 -0.89 7.96 -11.05
C ALA A 27 -1.74 9.20 -10.74
N LEU A 28 -1.11 10.38 -10.69
CA LEU A 28 -1.78 11.66 -10.47
C LEU A 28 -2.54 12.15 -11.71
N LEU A 29 -2.16 11.72 -12.91
CA LEU A 29 -2.79 12.14 -14.16
C LEU A 29 -4.07 11.35 -14.45
N LYS A 30 -5.02 12.00 -15.12
CA LYS A 30 -6.14 11.31 -15.77
C LYS A 30 -5.61 10.45 -16.92
N PRO A 31 -6.38 9.46 -17.40
CA PRO A 31 -6.11 8.82 -18.68
C PRO A 31 -5.85 9.88 -19.76
N GLN A 32 -4.77 9.73 -20.54
CA GLN A 32 -4.30 10.69 -21.55
C GLN A 32 -3.85 12.06 -21.03
N GLY A 33 -3.76 12.24 -19.71
CA GLY A 33 -3.24 13.45 -19.07
C GLY A 33 -1.78 13.73 -19.46
N ARG A 34 -1.36 15.00 -19.38
CA ARG A 34 -0.05 15.44 -19.88
C ARG A 34 0.95 15.63 -18.74
N LEU A 35 2.12 15.04 -18.87
CA LEU A 35 3.30 15.39 -18.06
C LEU A 35 4.12 16.44 -18.82
N LEU A 36 4.47 17.53 -18.15
CA LEU A 36 5.54 18.45 -18.55
C LEU A 36 6.70 18.26 -17.58
N LEU A 37 7.82 17.76 -18.07
CA LEU A 37 9.00 17.44 -17.25
C LEU A 37 10.16 18.34 -17.67
N ALA A 38 10.60 19.21 -16.76
CA ALA A 38 11.87 19.90 -16.87
C ALA A 38 12.86 19.29 -15.88
N ASP A 39 13.97 18.72 -16.32
CA ASP A 39 14.96 18.15 -15.39
C ASP A 39 16.42 18.40 -15.81
N LEU A 40 17.32 18.20 -14.86
CA LEU A 40 18.74 18.46 -14.97
C LEU A 40 19.47 17.27 -15.61
N LEU A 41 20.29 17.56 -16.61
CA LEU A 41 21.16 16.59 -17.28
C LEU A 41 22.61 16.63 -16.74
N ARG A 42 22.93 17.63 -15.91
CA ARG A 42 24.24 17.76 -15.27
C ARG A 42 24.09 18.39 -13.89
N ASP A 43 25.06 18.12 -13.01
CA ASP A 43 25.08 18.75 -11.69
C ASP A 43 25.43 20.24 -11.79
N SER A 44 24.89 21.04 -10.90
CA SER A 44 25.20 22.46 -10.81
C SER A 44 26.34 22.69 -9.81
N PRO A 45 27.39 23.45 -10.16
CA PRO A 45 28.42 23.84 -9.19
C PRO A 45 27.87 24.58 -7.96
N LEU A 46 26.72 25.27 -8.12
CA LEU A 46 26.03 25.97 -7.03
C LEU A 46 25.38 25.01 -6.01
N ARG A 47 25.32 23.72 -6.31
CA ARG A 47 24.84 22.71 -5.36
C ARG A 47 25.72 22.62 -4.11
N LEU A 48 27.01 22.96 -4.23
CA LEU A 48 27.95 23.06 -3.11
C LEU A 48 27.60 24.14 -2.09
N VAL A 49 26.66 25.03 -2.40
CA VAL A 49 26.21 26.10 -1.49
C VAL A 49 24.70 26.05 -1.23
N SER A 50 24.04 24.93 -1.55
CA SER A 50 22.61 24.74 -1.33
C SER A 50 22.31 23.69 -0.26
N ALA A 51 21.03 23.60 0.15
CA ALA A 51 20.56 22.59 1.10
C ALA A 51 20.83 21.14 0.64
N ALA A 52 21.07 20.93 -0.66
CA ALA A 52 21.42 19.62 -1.20
C ALA A 52 22.76 19.08 -0.66
N LEU A 53 23.63 19.93 -0.11
CA LEU A 53 24.84 19.51 0.59
C LEU A 53 24.55 18.72 1.87
N LEU A 54 23.39 18.96 2.49
CA LEU A 54 22.96 18.29 3.73
C LEU A 54 22.43 16.88 3.48
N ASP A 55 21.93 16.59 2.27
CA ASP A 55 21.36 15.27 1.93
C ASP A 55 22.45 14.21 1.67
N GLY A 56 23.71 14.61 1.42
CA GLY A 56 24.86 13.70 1.24
C GLY A 56 24.80 12.73 0.06
N ARG A 57 23.66 12.64 -0.64
CA ARG A 57 23.43 11.77 -1.80
C ARG A 57 23.95 12.41 -3.07
N ALA A 58 24.58 11.64 -3.95
CA ALA A 58 24.83 12.08 -5.32
C ALA A 58 23.49 12.27 -6.05
N PRO A 59 23.35 13.28 -6.93
CA PRO A 59 22.11 13.49 -7.66
C PRO A 59 22.02 12.44 -8.77
N VAL A 60 20.84 11.88 -8.98
CA VAL A 60 20.61 11.03 -10.15
C VAL A 60 20.31 11.94 -11.34
N LEU A 61 21.22 11.95 -12.31
CA LEU A 61 21.16 12.81 -13.50
C LEU A 61 21.02 11.92 -14.73
N PRO A 62 19.80 11.46 -15.04
CA PRO A 62 19.58 10.60 -16.18
C PRO A 62 19.85 11.38 -17.46
N ASP A 63 20.52 10.74 -18.41
CA ASP A 63 20.66 11.33 -19.74
C ASP A 63 19.32 11.32 -20.50
N ALA A 64 19.29 11.96 -21.66
CA ALA A 64 18.06 12.05 -22.46
C ALA A 64 17.52 10.67 -22.88
N ALA A 65 18.39 9.70 -23.18
CA ALA A 65 17.98 8.37 -23.60
C ALA A 65 17.42 7.57 -22.42
N GLU A 66 18.06 7.68 -21.26
CA GLU A 66 17.59 7.08 -20.02
C GLU A 66 16.24 7.67 -19.59
N LEU A 67 16.05 8.99 -19.68
CA LEU A 67 14.77 9.64 -19.38
C LEU A 67 13.64 9.13 -20.28
N VAL A 68 13.89 9.02 -21.59
CA VAL A 68 12.91 8.46 -22.53
C VAL A 68 12.56 7.02 -22.17
N ARG A 69 13.55 6.20 -21.81
CA ARG A 69 13.35 4.82 -21.37
C ARG A 69 12.52 4.74 -20.09
N LEU A 70 12.85 5.56 -19.09
CA LEU A 70 12.15 5.62 -17.82
C LEU A 70 10.70 6.06 -17.99
N LEU A 71 10.45 7.10 -18.79
CA LEU A 71 9.10 7.55 -19.11
C LEU A 71 8.27 6.44 -19.76
N GLY A 72 8.83 5.72 -20.74
CA GLY A 72 8.16 4.57 -21.35
C GLY A 72 7.84 3.46 -20.35
N GLN A 73 8.78 3.14 -19.45
CA GLN A 73 8.58 2.15 -18.38
C GLN A 73 7.53 2.58 -17.35
N SER A 74 7.40 3.89 -17.13
CA SER A 74 6.40 4.51 -16.24
C SER A 74 5.04 4.75 -16.90
N GLY A 75 4.77 4.11 -18.05
CA GLY A 75 3.47 4.18 -18.70
C GLY A 75 3.19 5.49 -19.45
N PHE A 76 4.23 6.24 -19.81
CA PHE A 76 4.10 7.41 -20.67
C PHE A 76 4.32 7.08 -22.15
N SER A 77 3.57 7.75 -23.01
CA SER A 77 3.64 7.66 -24.47
C SER A 77 3.66 9.07 -25.08
N HIS A 78 3.76 9.15 -26.41
CA HIS A 78 3.79 10.43 -27.16
C HIS A 78 4.83 11.43 -26.61
N LEU A 79 6.07 10.97 -26.43
CA LEU A 79 7.14 11.79 -25.90
C LEU A 79 7.61 12.81 -26.93
N GLU A 80 7.68 14.07 -26.51
CA GLU A 80 8.15 15.18 -27.34
C GLU A 80 9.18 16.00 -26.55
N CYS A 81 10.37 16.19 -27.12
CA CYS A 81 11.35 17.12 -26.58
C CYS A 81 11.01 18.53 -27.03
N LEU A 82 10.52 19.34 -26.10
CA LEU A 82 10.13 20.73 -26.37
C LEU A 82 11.35 21.66 -26.39
N TRP A 83 12.35 21.37 -25.56
CA TRP A 83 13.58 22.15 -25.48
C TRP A 83 14.71 21.37 -24.79
N GLN A 84 15.97 21.60 -25.17
CA GLN A 84 17.13 21.03 -24.49
C GLN A 84 18.36 21.92 -24.59
N ASN A 85 19.22 21.84 -23.58
CA ASN A 85 20.60 22.30 -23.62
C ASN A 85 21.50 21.30 -22.85
N PRO A 86 22.83 21.51 -22.78
CA PRO A 86 23.71 20.58 -22.07
C PRO A 86 23.47 20.45 -20.56
N ALA A 87 22.63 21.29 -19.97
CA ALA A 87 22.36 21.32 -18.53
C ALA A 87 20.96 20.82 -18.16
N MET A 88 19.99 20.97 -19.06
CA MET A 88 18.57 20.80 -18.75
C MET A 88 17.80 20.42 -20.01
N LEU A 89 16.72 19.67 -19.78
CA LEU A 89 15.79 19.19 -20.79
C LEU A 89 14.37 19.55 -20.38
N LEU A 90 13.52 19.90 -21.34
CA LEU A 90 12.06 20.01 -21.20
C LEU A 90 11.38 19.02 -22.15
N LEU A 91 10.64 18.07 -21.57
CA LEU A 91 9.83 17.07 -22.28
C LEU A 91 8.34 17.27 -22.03
N SER A 92 7.54 16.87 -23.00
CA SER A 92 6.11 16.57 -22.85
C SER A 92 5.87 15.08 -23.07
N ALA A 93 5.00 14.47 -22.29
CA ALA A 93 4.54 13.10 -22.48
C ALA A 93 3.07 12.93 -22.08
N ARG A 94 2.40 11.89 -22.58
CA ARG A 94 1.03 11.54 -22.20
C ARG A 94 0.99 10.28 -21.37
N ALA A 95 0.21 10.29 -20.29
CA ALA A 95 -0.08 9.08 -19.55
C ALA A 95 -0.90 8.12 -20.44
N ALA A 96 -0.52 6.84 -20.46
CA ALA A 96 -1.33 5.79 -21.08
C ALA A 96 -2.75 5.75 -20.46
N ASP A 97 -3.70 5.11 -21.14
CA ASP A 97 -5.10 5.00 -20.68
C ASP A 97 -5.29 4.13 -19.42
N GLU A 98 -4.20 3.57 -18.90
CA GLU A 98 -4.23 2.75 -17.69
C GLU A 98 -4.30 3.67 -16.46
N SER A 99 -5.38 3.54 -15.70
CA SER A 99 -5.57 4.29 -14.46
C SER A 99 -5.12 3.44 -13.28
N LEU A 100 -4.59 4.09 -12.22
CA LEU A 100 -4.26 3.40 -10.98
C LEU A 100 -5.53 2.77 -10.38
N THR A 101 -5.58 1.45 -10.37
CA THR A 101 -6.69 0.67 -9.78
C THR A 101 -6.33 0.18 -8.37
N ALA A 102 -7.34 -0.25 -7.61
CA ALA A 102 -7.11 -0.87 -6.32
C ALA A 102 -6.33 -2.20 -6.47
N GLU A 103 -6.63 -3.01 -7.50
CA GLU A 103 -5.90 -4.26 -7.73
C GLU A 103 -4.42 -4.03 -8.09
N SER A 104 -4.14 -3.10 -9.02
CA SER A 104 -2.76 -2.80 -9.42
C SER A 104 -1.92 -2.27 -8.26
N LEU A 105 -2.51 -1.45 -7.38
CA LEU A 105 -1.85 -0.97 -6.18
C LEU A 105 -1.62 -2.09 -5.15
N ASP A 106 -2.60 -2.97 -4.92
CA ASP A 106 -2.43 -4.08 -3.98
C ASP A 106 -1.34 -5.05 -4.47
N GLN A 107 -1.32 -5.39 -5.76
CA GLN A 107 -0.27 -6.23 -6.34
C GLN A 107 1.12 -5.58 -6.21
N TRP A 108 1.21 -4.26 -6.43
CA TRP A 108 2.44 -3.51 -6.23
C TRP A 108 2.93 -3.54 -4.77
N LEU A 109 2.01 -3.42 -3.80
CA LEU A 109 2.31 -3.48 -2.38
C LEU A 109 2.76 -4.88 -1.96
N GLN A 110 2.12 -5.93 -2.47
CA GLN A 110 2.50 -7.33 -2.22
C GLN A 110 3.94 -7.64 -2.62
N GLN A 111 4.44 -7.03 -3.68
CA GLN A 111 5.82 -7.24 -4.15
C GLN A 111 6.88 -6.51 -3.31
N ARG A 112 6.49 -5.50 -2.52
CA ARG A 112 7.44 -4.61 -1.82
C ARG A 112 7.30 -4.60 -0.31
N LEU A 113 6.14 -4.99 0.21
CA LEU A 113 5.84 -4.94 1.64
C LEU A 113 5.49 -6.34 2.17
N PRO A 114 6.05 -6.73 3.32
CA PRO A 114 5.54 -7.87 4.08
C PRO A 114 4.05 -7.69 4.40
N GLN A 115 3.31 -8.78 4.54
CA GLN A 115 1.88 -8.75 4.83
C GLN A 115 1.50 -7.92 6.06
N ALA A 116 2.32 -7.96 7.11
CA ALA A 116 2.09 -7.17 8.33
C ALA A 116 2.22 -5.64 8.12
N MET A 117 2.80 -5.19 7.00
CA MET A 117 2.94 -3.77 6.64
C MET A 117 1.97 -3.34 5.53
N ARG A 118 1.18 -4.28 4.98
CA ARG A 118 0.20 -3.95 3.95
C ARG A 118 -1.02 -3.28 4.59
N PRO A 119 -1.48 -2.12 4.07
CA PRO A 119 -2.72 -1.51 4.51
C PRO A 119 -3.89 -2.46 4.27
N GLU A 120 -4.73 -2.67 5.27
CA GLU A 120 -5.95 -3.49 5.11
C GLU A 120 -6.96 -2.87 4.15
N HIS A 121 -6.91 -1.55 4.03
CA HIS A 121 -7.86 -0.80 3.24
C HIS A 121 -7.14 0.31 2.49
N LEU A 122 -7.41 0.34 1.18
CA LEU A 122 -6.96 1.39 0.28
C LEU A 122 -8.16 2.26 -0.08
N TRP A 123 -8.04 3.57 0.13
CA TRP A 123 -9.05 4.54 -0.24
C TRP A 123 -8.52 5.52 -1.27
N SER A 124 -9.28 5.66 -2.36
CA SER A 124 -9.11 6.76 -3.30
C SER A 124 -10.04 7.90 -2.90
N VAL A 125 -9.45 9.07 -2.59
CA VAL A 125 -10.21 10.30 -2.36
C VAL A 125 -10.01 11.24 -3.55
N PRO A 126 -11.07 11.92 -4.01
CA PRO A 126 -10.94 12.78 -5.18
C PRO A 126 -10.01 13.98 -4.94
N ARG A 127 -9.82 14.39 -3.69
CA ARG A 127 -8.87 15.41 -3.27
C ARG A 127 -8.51 15.20 -1.81
N LEU A 128 -7.28 15.54 -1.43
CA LEU A 128 -6.91 15.63 -0.03
C LEU A 128 -7.64 16.82 0.61
N THR A 129 -8.20 16.60 1.80
CA THR A 129 -8.77 17.68 2.60
C THR A 129 -7.63 18.53 3.16
N LEU A 130 -7.64 19.82 2.84
CA LEU A 130 -6.66 20.77 3.35
C LEU A 130 -7.29 21.70 4.39
N ASN A 131 -6.50 22.13 5.37
CA ASN A 131 -6.86 23.17 6.32
C ASN A 131 -6.65 24.56 5.69
N VAL A 132 -6.99 25.62 6.44
CA VAL A 132 -6.85 27.02 5.99
C VAL A 132 -5.42 27.43 5.60
N ASN A 133 -4.42 26.70 6.08
CA ASN A 133 -3.00 26.92 5.77
C ASN A 133 -2.50 26.03 4.62
N GLY A 134 -3.40 25.34 3.91
CA GLY A 134 -3.05 24.44 2.80
C GLY A 134 -2.37 23.13 3.22
N LYS A 135 -2.28 22.83 4.53
CA LYS A 135 -1.76 21.55 5.02
C LYS A 135 -2.88 20.51 5.06
N ILE A 136 -2.54 19.23 5.00
CA ILE A 136 -3.53 18.14 5.13
C ILE A 136 -4.28 18.25 6.46
N ASP A 137 -5.60 18.36 6.38
CA ASP A 137 -6.52 18.31 7.52
C ASP A 137 -6.78 16.84 7.87
N ARG A 138 -5.92 16.30 8.73
CA ARG A 138 -5.98 14.91 9.19
C ARG A 138 -7.26 14.58 9.94
N ALA A 139 -7.83 15.54 10.68
CA ALA A 139 -9.05 15.32 11.45
C ALA A 139 -10.25 15.11 10.53
N ARG A 140 -10.41 15.98 9.53
CA ARG A 140 -11.47 15.83 8.51
C ARG A 140 -11.27 14.58 7.64
N LEU A 141 -10.02 14.26 7.31
CA LEU A 141 -9.71 13.04 6.56
C LEU A 141 -10.11 11.81 7.37
N HIS A 142 -9.75 11.74 8.65
CA HIS A 142 -10.10 10.63 9.54
C HIS A 142 -11.61 10.47 9.66
N ALA A 143 -12.36 11.55 9.91
CA ALA A 143 -13.83 11.48 10.00
C ALA A 143 -14.46 10.91 8.71
N SER A 144 -13.99 11.37 7.54
CA SER A 144 -14.49 10.88 6.24
C SER A 144 -14.18 9.39 6.02
N LEU A 145 -13.00 8.93 6.47
CA LEU A 145 -12.58 7.53 6.42
C LEU A 145 -13.38 6.67 7.40
N SER A 146 -13.63 7.13 8.63
CA SER A 146 -14.47 6.45 9.62
C SER A 146 -15.88 6.22 9.09
N ASP A 147 -16.50 7.23 8.48
CA ASP A 147 -17.84 7.10 7.88
C ASP A 147 -17.84 6.12 6.70
N ALA A 148 -16.77 6.14 5.90
CA ALA A 148 -16.62 5.20 4.79
C ALA A 148 -16.45 3.76 5.31
N LEU A 149 -15.68 3.56 6.38
CA LEU A 149 -15.49 2.27 7.05
C LEU A 149 -16.80 1.73 7.63
N GLN A 150 -17.60 2.58 8.29
CA GLN A 150 -18.90 2.18 8.83
C GLN A 150 -19.85 1.73 7.72
N ARG A 151 -19.88 2.44 6.59
CA ARG A 151 -20.67 2.06 5.40
C ARG A 151 -20.16 0.80 4.69
N ARG A 152 -18.88 0.47 4.87
CA ARG A 152 -18.23 -0.69 4.26
C ARG A 152 -18.11 -1.88 5.19
N GLN A 153 -18.57 -1.79 6.44
CA GLN A 153 -18.61 -2.98 7.29
C GLN A 153 -19.34 -4.05 6.49
N PRO A 154 -18.64 -5.13 6.09
CA PRO A 154 -19.34 -6.24 5.46
C PRO A 154 -20.43 -6.60 6.45
N ASN A 155 -21.67 -6.73 5.96
CA ASN A 155 -22.78 -7.21 6.77
C ASN A 155 -22.32 -8.49 7.47
N ASN A 156 -21.88 -8.37 8.72
CA ASN A 156 -21.83 -9.46 9.69
C ASN A 156 -23.25 -9.81 10.14
N GLU A 157 -24.27 -9.33 9.42
CA GLU A 157 -25.65 -9.42 9.85
C GLU A 157 -26.28 -10.79 9.53
N ASP A 158 -25.89 -11.52 8.48
CA ASP A 158 -26.66 -12.74 8.10
C ASP A 158 -25.83 -13.90 7.50
N GLY A 159 -24.70 -14.26 8.11
CA GLY A 159 -23.95 -15.47 7.73
C GLY A 159 -24.11 -16.58 8.77
N GLU A 160 -24.74 -17.70 8.41
CA GLU A 160 -24.64 -18.93 9.21
C GLU A 160 -23.22 -19.51 9.03
N LEU A 161 -22.39 -19.38 10.07
CA LEU A 161 -21.11 -20.07 10.13
C LEU A 161 -21.35 -21.58 10.18
N SER A 162 -20.53 -22.35 9.44
CA SER A 162 -20.52 -23.80 9.58
C SER A 162 -20.22 -24.22 11.02
N ALA A 163 -20.78 -25.35 11.45
CA ALA A 163 -20.61 -25.87 12.81
C ALA A 163 -19.13 -26.01 13.21
N GLU A 164 -18.27 -26.33 12.25
CA GLU A 164 -16.82 -26.49 12.41
C GLU A 164 -16.11 -25.16 12.78
N LEU A 165 -16.61 -24.02 12.31
CA LEU A 165 -16.01 -22.71 12.58
C LEU A 165 -16.48 -22.09 13.88
N GLN A 166 -17.58 -22.58 14.48
CA GLN A 166 -18.16 -21.97 15.67
C GLN A 166 -17.24 -21.93 16.90
N PRO A 167 -16.47 -22.99 17.24
CA PRO A 167 -15.58 -22.96 18.39
C PRO A 167 -14.47 -21.90 18.22
N LEU A 168 -13.95 -21.76 17.00
CA LEU A 168 -12.94 -20.76 16.68
C LEU A 168 -13.52 -19.35 16.67
N ALA A 169 -14.74 -19.19 16.13
CA ALA A 169 -15.46 -17.93 16.16
C ALA A 169 -15.70 -17.47 17.61
N ALA A 170 -16.08 -18.36 18.52
CA ALA A 170 -16.25 -18.03 19.93
C ALA A 170 -14.97 -17.48 20.59
N CYS A 171 -13.80 -18.04 20.25
CA CYS A 171 -12.51 -17.49 20.69
C CYS A 171 -12.30 -16.07 20.16
N TRP A 172 -12.64 -15.81 18.89
CA TRP A 172 -12.54 -14.47 18.30
C TRP A 172 -13.49 -13.49 18.97
N GLU A 173 -14.75 -13.88 19.19
CA GLU A 173 -15.77 -13.05 19.82
C GLU A 173 -15.38 -12.65 21.24
N ALA A 174 -14.80 -13.59 22.01
CA ALA A 174 -14.32 -13.33 23.37
C ALA A 174 -13.17 -12.30 23.40
N ILE A 175 -12.32 -12.28 22.37
CA ILE A 175 -11.17 -11.37 22.29
C ILE A 175 -11.56 -10.00 21.68
N LEU A 176 -12.36 -10.01 20.63
CA LEU A 176 -12.77 -8.80 19.89
C LEU A 176 -13.96 -8.09 20.55
N GLY A 177 -14.68 -8.75 21.46
CA GLY A 177 -15.84 -8.20 22.15
C GLY A 177 -17.05 -7.96 21.22
N ARG A 178 -17.11 -8.67 20.08
CA ARG A 178 -18.19 -8.53 19.10
C ARG A 178 -18.46 -9.82 18.34
N PRO A 179 -19.68 -10.03 17.81
CA PRO A 179 -20.01 -11.23 17.04
C PRO A 179 -19.17 -11.39 15.77
N VAL A 180 -18.78 -12.63 15.49
CA VAL A 180 -18.14 -13.05 14.24
C VAL A 180 -19.12 -13.96 13.52
N ARG A 181 -19.54 -13.55 12.33
CA ARG A 181 -20.61 -14.22 11.56
C ARG A 181 -20.21 -14.53 10.11
N SER A 182 -18.96 -14.24 9.74
CA SER A 182 -18.45 -14.52 8.40
C SER A 182 -17.14 -15.29 8.49
N ALA A 183 -17.05 -16.38 7.73
CA ALA A 183 -15.84 -17.20 7.61
C ALA A 183 -14.68 -16.40 6.97
N GLN A 184 -15.00 -15.38 6.18
CA GLN A 184 -14.03 -14.55 5.46
C GLN A 184 -13.73 -13.26 6.23
N ALA A 185 -14.29 -13.09 7.43
CA ALA A 185 -13.98 -11.97 8.29
C ALA A 185 -12.49 -11.98 8.64
N SER A 186 -11.80 -10.90 8.29
CA SER A 186 -10.43 -10.63 8.71
C SER A 186 -10.41 -10.20 10.17
N PHE A 187 -9.53 -10.80 10.97
CA PHE A 187 -9.36 -10.48 12.39
C PHE A 187 -9.07 -8.99 12.60
N PHE A 188 -8.17 -8.45 11.79
CA PHE A 188 -7.75 -7.06 11.90
C PHE A 188 -8.85 -6.09 11.42
N SER A 189 -9.61 -6.48 10.39
CA SER A 189 -10.72 -5.67 9.89
C SER A 189 -11.91 -5.64 10.87
N LEU A 190 -11.97 -6.58 11.81
CA LEU A 190 -12.91 -6.56 12.93
C LEU A 190 -12.43 -5.70 14.12
N GLY A 191 -11.24 -5.09 14.04
CA GLY A 191 -10.63 -4.29 15.09
C GLY A 191 -9.54 -5.01 15.88
N GLY A 192 -9.10 -6.18 15.42
CA GLY A 192 -7.96 -6.88 16.00
C GLY A 192 -6.64 -6.14 15.80
N ASP A 193 -5.70 -6.31 16.72
CA ASP A 193 -4.33 -5.83 16.61
C ASP A 193 -3.33 -6.93 17.00
N SER A 194 -2.03 -6.63 17.01
CA SER A 194 -0.98 -7.60 17.38
C SER A 194 -1.10 -8.16 18.81
N LEU A 195 -1.58 -7.36 19.76
CA LEU A 195 -1.76 -7.78 21.15
C LEU A 195 -2.98 -8.70 21.26
N LEU A 196 -4.10 -8.33 20.62
CA LEU A 196 -5.30 -9.15 20.55
C LEU A 196 -5.05 -10.46 19.81
N ALA A 197 -4.28 -10.43 18.72
CA ALA A 197 -3.88 -11.64 17.99
C ALA A 197 -3.06 -12.59 18.87
N THR A 198 -2.11 -12.06 19.67
CA THR A 198 -1.34 -12.88 20.62
C THR A 198 -2.25 -13.53 21.66
N ARG A 199 -3.23 -12.79 22.20
CA ARG A 199 -4.21 -13.32 23.15
C ARG A 199 -5.13 -14.37 22.51
N LEU A 200 -5.53 -14.17 21.25
CA LEU A 200 -6.33 -15.12 20.49
C LEU A 200 -5.59 -16.45 20.32
N LEU A 201 -4.32 -16.43 19.91
CA LEU A 201 -3.53 -17.66 19.74
C LEU A 201 -3.36 -18.42 21.05
N ALA A 202 -3.18 -17.72 22.17
CA ALA A 202 -3.16 -18.34 23.50
C ALA A 202 -4.52 -18.98 23.86
N SER A 203 -5.63 -18.27 23.62
CA SER A 203 -6.98 -18.78 23.87
C SER A 203 -7.31 -20.01 23.03
N VAL A 204 -6.91 -20.04 21.75
CA VAL A 204 -7.12 -21.19 20.86
C VAL A 204 -6.33 -22.41 21.35
N ARG A 205 -5.10 -22.20 21.81
CA ARG A 205 -4.31 -23.28 22.43
C ARG A 205 -4.97 -23.84 23.68
N GLU A 206 -5.52 -22.98 24.52
CA GLU A 206 -6.16 -23.39 25.78
C GLU A 206 -7.51 -24.08 25.56
N GLN A 207 -8.36 -23.51 24.70
CA GLN A 207 -9.75 -23.97 24.52
C GLN A 207 -9.90 -25.07 23.47
N LEU A 208 -9.09 -25.03 22.41
CA LEU A 208 -9.19 -25.96 21.28
C LEU A 208 -8.02 -26.95 21.23
N GLY A 209 -7.05 -26.84 22.15
CA GLY A 209 -5.89 -27.73 22.21
C GLY A 209 -4.92 -27.61 21.03
N ALA A 210 -5.09 -26.58 20.19
CA ALA A 210 -4.37 -26.45 18.93
C ALA A 210 -3.44 -25.22 18.94
N SER A 211 -2.25 -25.36 18.36
CA SER A 211 -1.25 -24.29 18.31
C SER A 211 -1.02 -23.80 16.90
N LEU A 212 -0.87 -22.48 16.76
CA LEU A 212 -0.56 -21.78 15.53
C LEU A 212 0.61 -20.84 15.78
N ARG A 213 1.52 -20.77 14.82
CA ARG A 213 2.56 -19.74 14.85
C ARG A 213 1.95 -18.41 14.43
N MET A 214 2.38 -17.34 15.09
CA MET A 214 1.96 -15.99 14.74
C MET A 214 2.25 -15.66 13.27
N SER A 215 3.37 -16.14 12.74
CA SER A 215 3.74 -16.00 11.32
C SER A 215 2.67 -16.55 10.38
N ASP A 216 2.10 -17.70 10.70
CA ASP A 216 1.17 -18.41 9.83
C ASP A 216 -0.21 -17.76 9.90
N PHE A 217 -0.61 -17.33 11.10
CA PHE A 217 -1.82 -16.52 11.28
C PHE A 217 -1.78 -15.22 10.45
N TYR A 218 -0.63 -14.53 10.42
CA TYR A 218 -0.48 -13.34 9.61
C TYR A 218 -0.61 -13.60 8.11
N LEU A 219 -0.33 -14.81 7.62
CA LEU A 219 -0.49 -15.16 6.20
C LEU A 219 -1.97 -15.26 5.81
N GLN A 220 -2.80 -15.79 6.70
CA GLN A 220 -4.24 -15.96 6.45
C GLN A 220 -5.07 -15.48 7.65
N PRO A 221 -5.20 -14.16 7.87
CA PRO A 221 -5.81 -13.61 9.08
C PRO A 221 -7.35 -13.62 9.04
N THR A 222 -7.96 -14.58 8.34
CA THR A 222 -9.41 -14.78 8.27
C THR A 222 -9.83 -15.97 9.13
N LEU A 223 -11.10 -16.01 9.54
CA LEU A 223 -11.61 -17.14 10.35
C LEU A 223 -11.43 -18.48 9.61
N ALA A 224 -11.76 -18.54 8.31
CA ALA A 224 -11.57 -19.70 7.46
C ALA A 224 -10.10 -20.04 7.24
N GLY A 225 -9.25 -19.03 7.03
CA GLY A 225 -7.81 -19.23 6.84
C GLY A 225 -7.14 -19.81 8.08
N MET A 226 -7.50 -19.27 9.25
CA MET A 226 -7.03 -19.80 10.54
C MET A 226 -7.52 -21.23 10.77
N ALA A 227 -8.77 -21.55 10.45
CA ALA A 227 -9.29 -22.93 10.52
C ALA A 227 -8.54 -23.88 9.59
N ALA A 228 -8.25 -23.48 8.36
CA ALA A 228 -7.49 -24.29 7.39
C ALA A 228 -6.07 -24.60 7.88
N LEU A 229 -5.42 -23.64 8.54
CA LEU A 229 -4.11 -23.82 9.16
C LEU A 229 -4.16 -24.80 10.35
N LEU A 230 -5.23 -24.75 11.16
CA LEU A 230 -5.42 -25.68 12.29
C LEU A 230 -5.62 -27.12 11.85
N VAL A 231 -6.32 -27.35 10.74
CA VAL A 231 -6.50 -28.69 10.16
C VAL A 231 -5.15 -29.29 9.75
N HIS A 232 -4.26 -28.50 9.14
CA HIS A 232 -2.94 -28.96 8.72
C HIS A 232 -1.95 -29.15 9.90
N SER A 233 -2.11 -28.41 11.00
CA SER A 233 -1.32 -28.61 12.22
C SER A 233 -1.65 -29.93 12.94
N GLY A 234 -2.83 -30.51 12.69
CA GLY A 234 -3.24 -31.81 13.24
C GLY A 234 -2.51 -33.02 12.63
N GLU A 235 -1.82 -32.85 11.50
CA GLU A 235 -1.05 -33.92 10.83
C GLU A 235 0.45 -33.93 11.18
N VAL A 236 0.95 -32.95 11.96
CA VAL A 236 2.38 -32.87 12.32
C VAL A 236 2.56 -32.77 13.82
N ALA A 237 2.40 -33.89 14.52
CA ALA A 237 2.89 -34.05 15.88
C ALA A 237 3.38 -35.49 16.13
N ILE A 238 4.51 -35.85 15.51
CA ILE A 238 5.48 -36.77 16.12
C ILE A 238 6.88 -36.24 15.79
N GLU A 239 7.44 -35.39 16.64
CA GLU A 239 8.88 -35.45 16.89
C GLU A 239 9.05 -35.96 18.32
N GLU A 240 9.42 -37.23 18.39
CA GLU A 240 9.91 -37.92 19.57
C GLU A 240 11.08 -37.16 20.19
N GLY A 241 11.12 -37.15 21.53
CA GLY A 241 12.18 -36.51 22.27
C GLY A 241 13.55 -37.15 22.03
N VAL A 242 14.60 -36.37 22.27
CA VAL A 242 15.87 -36.90 22.78
C VAL A 242 16.39 -35.94 23.84
N LEU A 243 16.69 -36.58 24.99
CA LEU A 243 17.46 -36.20 26.17
C LEU A 243 18.30 -34.92 26.13
#